data_AF-A0AAJ6P0R4-F1
#
_entry.id   AF-A0AAJ6P0R4-F1
#
_cell.length_a   1.000
_cell.length_b   1.000
_cell.length_c   1.000
_cell.angle_alpha   90.00
_cell.angle_beta   90.00
_cell.angle_gamma   90.00
#
_symmetry.space_group_name_H-M   'P 1'
#
loop_
_entity.id
_entity.type
_entity.pdbx_description
1 polymer ?
#
loop_
_entity_poly.entity_id
_entity_poly.type
_entity_poly.pdbx_seq_one_letter_code
_entity_poly.pdbx_strand_id
1 'polypeptide(L)'
;MINIEIIENSPKGHNDLLLEIPELIGKKILDSYYLILASEGKRKRGNAKYTLVQLLTFWYQKITQLKEGQIIYLPIDFNDEYTAGLKVEKDQDLILSYGYSLKICGYSVNPLDPSNYYNKVTDFQAENDNVLIVKQQNVEECLKGLIDRLER
;
A
#
# COMPACT_ATOMS: atom_id res chain seq x y z
N MET A 1 -0.84 14.13 -2.93
CA MET A 1 0.34 13.25 -3.07
C MET A 1 -0.11 11.81 -3.14
N ILE A 2 -0.46 11.15 -2.02
CA ILE A 2 -1.11 9.83 -2.04
C ILE A 2 -2.55 10.01 -1.54
N ASN A 3 -3.52 9.46 -2.25
CA ASN A 3 -4.91 9.40 -1.81
C ASN A 3 -5.39 7.95 -1.92
N ILE A 4 -6.02 7.46 -0.85
CA ILE A 4 -6.63 6.13 -0.83
C ILE A 4 -8.04 6.25 -0.25
N GLU A 5 -9.00 5.63 -0.93
CA GLU A 5 -10.42 5.68 -0.58
C GLU A 5 -11.08 4.34 -0.86
N ILE A 6 -11.99 3.90 0.03
CA ILE A 6 -12.86 2.76 -0.25
C ILE A 6 -14.09 3.31 -0.95
N ILE A 7 -14.26 2.96 -2.22
CA ILE A 7 -15.45 3.30 -3.01
C ILE A 7 -16.46 2.17 -2.76
N GLU A 8 -17.64 2.46 -2.20
CA GLU A 8 -18.68 1.44 -1.99
C GLU A 8 -19.25 0.94 -3.34
N ASN A 9 -18.55 0.02 -3.99
CA ASN A 9 -18.91 -0.51 -5.31
C ASN A 9 -19.35 -1.97 -5.27
N SER A 10 -18.96 -2.75 -4.25
CA SER A 10 -19.33 -4.16 -4.16
C SER A 10 -19.24 -4.70 -2.73
N PRO A 11 -20.24 -5.47 -2.25
CA PRO A 11 -20.18 -6.10 -0.93
C PRO A 11 -19.13 -7.22 -0.83
N LYS A 12 -18.42 -7.54 -1.92
CA LYS A 12 -17.44 -8.64 -1.99
C LYS A 12 -15.97 -8.18 -2.03
N GLY A 13 -15.68 -6.89 -1.98
CA GLY A 13 -14.27 -6.43 -1.95
C GLY A 13 -13.59 -6.33 -3.32
N HIS A 14 -14.35 -6.12 -4.40
CA HIS A 14 -13.78 -6.01 -5.74
C HIS A 14 -14.04 -4.62 -6.34
N ASN A 15 -13.01 -4.06 -6.98
CA ASN A 15 -13.01 -2.75 -7.64
C ASN A 15 -13.55 -1.62 -6.75
N ASP A 16 -13.15 -1.65 -5.48
CA ASP A 16 -13.71 -0.84 -4.40
C ASP A 16 -12.63 -0.11 -3.59
N LEU A 17 -11.37 -0.15 -4.03
CA LEU A 17 -10.28 0.62 -3.45
C LEU A 17 -9.67 1.56 -4.51
N LEU A 18 -9.87 2.86 -4.36
CA LEU A 18 -9.21 3.87 -5.16
C LEU A 18 -7.81 4.13 -4.59
N LEU A 19 -6.79 4.00 -5.41
CA LEU A 19 -5.45 4.53 -5.17
C LEU A 19 -5.17 5.64 -6.17
N GLU A 20 -4.80 6.82 -5.69
CA GLU A 20 -4.43 7.94 -6.52
C GLU A 20 -3.11 8.57 -6.08
N ILE A 21 -2.16 8.63 -7.02
CA ILE A 21 -0.91 9.38 -6.88
C ILE A 21 -0.74 10.15 -8.20
N PRO A 22 -1.24 11.39 -8.30
CA PRO A 22 -1.39 12.09 -9.58
C PRO A 22 -0.10 12.17 -10.39
N GLU A 23 1.03 12.39 -9.72
CA GLU A 23 2.35 12.55 -10.33
C GLU A 23 3.09 11.24 -10.60
N LEU A 24 2.50 10.08 -10.24
CA LEU A 24 3.14 8.77 -10.41
C LEU A 24 2.29 7.79 -11.22
N ILE A 25 1.05 7.55 -10.78
CA ILE A 25 0.16 6.53 -11.37
C ILE A 25 -1.22 7.05 -11.76
N GLY A 26 -1.50 8.36 -11.58
CA GLY A 26 -2.86 8.87 -11.76
C GLY A 26 -3.82 8.20 -10.78
N LYS A 27 -4.91 7.63 -11.30
CA LYS A 27 -5.92 6.87 -10.54
C LYS A 27 -5.88 5.40 -10.91
N LYS A 28 -5.94 4.52 -9.91
CA LYS A 28 -6.11 3.07 -10.05
C LYS A 28 -7.25 2.59 -9.17
N ILE A 29 -8.05 1.68 -9.71
CA ILE A 29 -9.09 0.96 -8.96
C ILE A 29 -8.54 -0.44 -8.68
N LEU A 30 -8.55 -0.82 -7.40
CA LEU A 30 -7.98 -2.06 -6.87
C LEU A 30 -9.05 -2.82 -6.08
N ASP A 31 -8.73 -4.05 -5.70
CA ASP A 31 -9.59 -4.91 -4.89
C ASP A 31 -9.27 -4.80 -3.40
N SER A 32 -10.28 -4.58 -2.57
CA SER A 32 -10.16 -4.63 -1.11
C SER A 32 -10.37 -6.05 -0.53
N TYR A 33 -10.59 -7.06 -1.37
CA TYR A 33 -10.94 -8.44 -0.98
C TYR A 33 -10.04 -9.01 0.12
N TYR A 34 -8.72 -8.98 -0.10
CA TYR A 34 -7.76 -9.47 0.89
C TYR A 34 -7.68 -8.58 2.15
N LEU A 35 -8.02 -7.30 2.05
CA LEU A 35 -8.15 -6.42 3.22
C LEU A 35 -9.34 -6.85 4.10
N ILE A 36 -10.47 -7.20 3.47
CA ILE A 36 -11.64 -7.74 4.18
C ILE A 36 -11.25 -9.06 4.84
N LEU A 37 -10.72 -10.00 4.06
CA LEU A 37 -10.35 -11.36 4.49
C LEU A 37 -9.41 -11.35 5.69
N ALA A 38 -8.39 -10.49 5.70
CA ALA A 38 -7.40 -10.41 6.78
C ALA A 38 -7.99 -10.03 8.15
N SER A 39 -9.15 -9.38 8.16
CA SER A 39 -9.84 -8.95 9.38
C SER A 39 -11.06 -9.82 9.73
N GLU A 40 -11.36 -10.84 8.92
CA GLU A 40 -12.33 -11.85 9.28
C GLU A 40 -11.88 -12.54 10.58
N GLY A 41 -12.82 -12.76 11.50
CA GLY A 41 -12.53 -13.27 12.84
C GLY A 41 -12.08 -12.22 13.86
N LYS A 42 -11.42 -11.13 13.45
CA LYS A 42 -11.17 -9.96 14.33
C LYS A 42 -12.38 -9.03 14.43
N ARG A 43 -13.14 -8.90 13.34
CA ARG A 43 -14.44 -8.24 13.30
C ARG A 43 -15.47 -9.19 12.69
N LYS A 44 -16.69 -9.22 13.26
CA LYS A 44 -17.80 -9.99 12.68
C LYS A 44 -18.12 -9.38 11.31
N ARG A 45 -17.72 -10.08 10.23
CA ARG A 45 -17.84 -9.74 8.79
C ARG A 45 -16.63 -9.13 8.07
N GLY A 46 -15.46 -9.04 8.71
CA GLY A 46 -14.31 -8.35 8.11
C GLY A 46 -14.59 -6.85 7.90
N ASN A 47 -13.55 -6.06 7.72
CA ASN A 47 -13.64 -4.62 7.58
C ASN A 47 -12.39 -4.10 6.85
N ALA A 48 -12.52 -3.88 5.54
CA ALA A 48 -11.45 -3.32 4.71
C ALA A 48 -10.91 -2.00 5.25
N LYS A 49 -11.79 -1.10 5.73
CA LYS A 49 -11.40 0.20 6.30
C LYS A 49 -10.47 0.02 7.50
N TYR A 50 -10.80 -0.89 8.41
CA TYR A 50 -9.95 -1.21 9.56
C TYR A 50 -8.60 -1.78 9.12
N THR A 51 -8.58 -2.77 8.22
CA THR A 51 -7.33 -3.36 7.73
C THR A 51 -6.47 -2.33 6.99
N LEU A 52 -7.08 -1.48 6.17
CA LEU A 52 -6.40 -0.39 5.46
C LEU A 52 -5.75 0.59 6.43
N VAL A 53 -6.43 0.98 7.51
CA VAL A 53 -5.85 1.82 8.56
C VAL A 53 -4.61 1.17 9.18
N GLN A 54 -4.66 -0.14 9.46
CA GLN A 54 -3.51 -0.87 10.01
C GLN A 54 -2.35 -0.94 9.00
N LEU A 55 -2.64 -1.21 7.73
CA LEU A 55 -1.67 -1.23 6.64
C LEU A 55 -0.99 0.14 6.48
N LEU A 56 -1.75 1.23 6.47
CA LEU A 56 -1.21 2.59 6.36
C LEU A 56 -0.43 3.00 7.60
N THR A 57 -0.84 2.56 8.78
CA THR A 57 -0.08 2.76 10.02
C THR A 57 1.28 2.03 9.95
N PHE A 58 1.30 0.79 9.42
CA PHE A 58 2.55 0.09 9.15
C PHE A 58 3.42 0.87 8.16
N TRP A 59 2.85 1.34 7.04
CA TRP A 59 3.58 2.14 6.05
C TRP A 59 4.21 3.39 6.68
N TYR A 60 3.42 4.15 7.46
CA TYR A 60 3.87 5.34 8.17
C TYR A 60 5.06 5.03 9.08
N GLN A 61 4.94 4.02 9.94
CA GLN A 61 6.02 3.61 10.84
C GLN A 61 7.30 3.24 10.10
N LYS A 62 7.17 2.52 8.98
CA LYS A 62 8.32 2.08 8.18
C LYS A 62 8.98 3.22 7.44
N ILE A 63 8.20 4.13 6.85
CA ILE A 63 8.74 5.33 6.19
C ILE A 63 9.48 6.20 7.20
N THR A 64 8.93 6.43 8.40
CA THR A 64 9.59 7.22 9.44
C THR A 64 10.91 6.63 9.92
N GLN A 65 11.06 5.30 9.87
CA GLN A 65 12.28 4.61 10.27
C GLN A 65 13.27 4.41 9.12
N LEU A 66 12.91 4.81 7.90
CA LEU A 66 13.70 4.56 6.70
C LEU A 66 14.95 5.45 6.67
N LYS A 67 16.09 4.85 6.36
CA LYS A 67 17.41 5.51 6.32
C LYS A 67 17.98 5.53 4.92
N GLU A 68 18.89 6.47 4.67
CA GLU A 68 19.61 6.57 3.39
C GLU A 68 20.25 5.24 2.97
N GLY A 69 20.15 4.93 1.68
CA GLY A 69 20.58 3.67 1.06
C GLY A 69 19.61 2.50 1.24
N GLN A 70 18.48 2.67 1.94
CA GLN A 70 17.50 1.60 2.13
C GLN A 70 16.42 1.59 1.06
N ILE A 71 15.97 0.38 0.71
CA ILE A 71 14.85 0.14 -0.20
C ILE A 71 13.83 -0.72 0.54
N ILE A 72 12.56 -0.34 0.42
CA ILE A 72 11.43 -1.05 1.01
C ILE A 72 10.27 -1.14 0.02
N TYR A 73 9.35 -2.07 0.28
CA TYR A 73 8.18 -2.29 -0.57
C TYR A 73 6.88 -2.19 0.23
N LEU A 74 5.93 -1.42 -0.28
CA LEU A 74 4.67 -1.08 0.39
C LEU A 74 3.50 -1.66 -0.42
N PRO A 75 2.96 -2.84 -0.03
CA PRO A 75 1.93 -3.54 -0.81
C PRO A 75 0.55 -2.94 -0.58
N ILE A 76 -0.24 -2.80 -1.64
CA ILE A 76 -1.61 -2.25 -1.58
C ILE A 76 -2.62 -3.01 -2.44
N ASP A 77 -2.17 -3.66 -3.51
CA ASP A 77 -2.99 -4.51 -4.36
C ASP A 77 -2.57 -5.97 -4.16
N PHE A 78 -3.45 -6.76 -3.58
CA PHE A 78 -3.22 -8.14 -3.23
C PHE A 78 -4.00 -9.00 -4.22
N ASN A 79 -3.34 -9.53 -5.25
CA ASN A 79 -3.97 -10.35 -6.27
C ASN A 79 -3.57 -11.83 -6.08
N ASP A 80 -4.36 -12.76 -6.59
CA ASP A 80 -4.00 -14.19 -6.53
C ASP A 80 -2.69 -14.50 -7.25
N GLU A 81 -2.37 -13.74 -8.31
CA GLU A 81 -1.21 -13.99 -9.18
C GLU A 81 -0.03 -13.05 -8.92
N TYR A 82 -0.24 -11.94 -8.19
CA TYR A 82 0.79 -10.95 -7.93
C TYR A 82 0.49 -10.12 -6.68
N THR A 83 1.45 -9.34 -6.21
CA THR A 83 1.19 -8.22 -5.29
C THR A 83 1.75 -6.95 -5.90
N ALA A 84 0.94 -5.89 -5.99
CA ALA A 84 1.39 -4.58 -6.46
C ALA A 84 1.44 -3.55 -5.33
N GLY A 85 2.26 -2.54 -5.52
CA GLY A 85 2.56 -1.55 -4.50
C GLY A 85 3.66 -0.59 -4.88
N LEU A 86 4.13 0.15 -3.88
CA LEU A 86 5.20 1.12 -4.05
C LEU A 86 6.54 0.48 -3.70
N LYS A 87 7.55 0.65 -4.55
CA LYS A 87 8.95 0.60 -4.13
C LYS A 87 9.32 2.00 -3.62
N VAL A 88 9.87 2.06 -2.41
CA VAL A 88 10.37 3.29 -1.81
C VAL A 88 11.86 3.12 -1.58
N GLU A 89 12.64 3.96 -2.23
CA GLU A 89 14.07 4.07 -2.03
C GLU A 89 14.37 5.37 -1.30
N LYS A 90 15.19 5.29 -0.26
CA LYS A 90 15.60 6.45 0.52
C LYS A 90 17.03 6.82 0.12
N ASP A 91 17.14 7.97 -0.52
CA ASP A 91 18.39 8.73 -0.65
C ASP A 91 18.23 10.00 0.21
N GLN A 92 18.69 11.17 -0.25
CA GLN A 92 18.38 12.44 0.42
C GLN A 92 16.86 12.65 0.56
N ASP A 93 16.10 12.36 -0.50
CA ASP A 93 14.64 12.34 -0.53
C ASP A 93 14.13 10.90 -0.77
N LEU A 94 12.81 10.70 -0.71
CA LEU A 94 12.19 9.43 -1.09
C LEU A 94 11.98 9.38 -2.60
N ILE A 95 12.41 8.29 -3.22
CA ILE A 95 12.16 7.98 -4.62
C ILE A 95 11.10 6.87 -4.65
N LEU A 96 9.90 7.22 -5.12
CA LEU A 96 8.76 6.32 -5.20
C LEU A 96 8.58 5.84 -6.64
N SER A 97 8.40 4.53 -6.81
CA SER A 97 7.93 3.92 -8.07
C SER A 97 6.81 2.93 -7.78
N TYR A 98 5.93 2.71 -8.75
CA TYR A 98 4.83 1.76 -8.63
C TYR A 98 5.08 0.55 -9.54
N GLY A 99 4.71 -0.63 -9.05
CA GLY A 99 4.98 -1.88 -9.73
C GLY A 99 4.49 -3.08 -8.95
N TYR A 100 4.97 -4.26 -9.31
CA TYR A 100 4.48 -5.53 -8.77
C TYR A 100 5.56 -6.59 -8.63
N SER A 101 5.28 -7.58 -7.79
CA SER A 101 6.05 -8.83 -7.67
C SER A 101 5.16 -9.99 -8.13
N LEU A 102 5.73 -10.89 -8.95
CA LEU A 102 5.07 -12.12 -9.38
C LEU A 102 5.44 -13.32 -8.48
N LYS A 103 6.55 -13.22 -7.73
CA LYS A 103 6.98 -14.27 -6.79
C LYS A 103 6.23 -14.25 -5.47
N ILE A 104 5.74 -13.08 -5.04
CA ILE A 104 4.98 -12.94 -3.80
C ILE A 104 3.54 -12.56 -4.16
N CYS A 105 2.69 -13.58 -4.31
CA CYS A 105 1.26 -13.41 -4.58
C CYS A 105 0.52 -12.83 -3.36
N GLY A 106 -0.57 -12.12 -3.61
CA GLY A 106 -1.37 -11.42 -2.60
C GLY A 106 -1.89 -12.33 -1.48
N TYR A 107 -2.31 -13.56 -1.80
CA TYR A 107 -2.77 -14.53 -0.79
C TYR A 107 -1.69 -14.90 0.25
N SER A 108 -0.41 -14.71 -0.08
CA SER A 108 0.72 -15.02 0.79
C SER A 108 1.14 -13.84 1.68
N VAL A 109 0.55 -12.67 1.48
CA VAL A 109 0.83 -11.45 2.24
C VAL A 109 -0.33 -11.18 3.18
N ASN A 110 -0.06 -11.03 4.47
CA ASN A 110 -1.05 -10.57 5.43
C ASN A 110 -1.10 -9.04 5.43
N PRO A 111 -2.19 -8.39 5.01
CA PRO A 111 -2.28 -6.93 5.03
C PRO A 111 -2.19 -6.31 6.43
N LEU A 112 -2.50 -7.07 7.50
CA LEU A 112 -2.34 -6.61 8.88
C LEU A 112 -0.89 -6.70 9.39
N ASP A 113 -0.03 -7.45 8.69
CA ASP A 113 1.41 -7.55 8.94
C ASP A 113 2.15 -7.89 7.63
N PRO A 114 2.37 -6.90 6.75
CA PRO A 114 2.95 -7.13 5.43
C PRO A 114 4.48 -7.27 5.47
N SER A 115 5.08 -7.55 6.64
CA SER A 115 6.53 -7.63 6.83
C SER A 115 7.22 -8.63 5.88
N ASN A 116 6.52 -9.68 5.46
CA ASN A 116 7.04 -10.66 4.50
C ASN A 116 7.28 -10.02 3.11
N TYR A 117 6.39 -9.16 2.66
CA TYR A 117 6.54 -8.44 1.39
C TYR A 117 7.56 -7.32 1.53
N TYR A 118 7.44 -6.54 2.60
CA TYR A 118 8.20 -5.32 2.84
C TYR A 118 9.72 -5.41 2.61
N ASN A 119 10.36 -6.50 3.07
CA ASN A 119 11.81 -6.68 3.01
C ASN A 119 12.29 -7.76 2.03
N LYS A 120 11.40 -8.58 1.46
CA LYS A 120 11.81 -9.81 0.74
C LYS A 120 11.50 -9.82 -0.75
N VAL A 121 10.88 -8.77 -1.29
CA VAL A 121 10.69 -8.66 -2.72
C VAL A 121 12.05 -8.60 -3.41
N THR A 122 12.27 -9.49 -4.36
CA THR A 122 13.52 -9.61 -5.14
C THR A 122 13.29 -9.50 -6.65
N ASP A 123 12.04 -9.48 -7.06
CA ASP A 123 11.58 -9.54 -8.46
C ASP A 123 10.66 -8.36 -8.79
N PHE A 124 10.77 -7.25 -8.07
CA PHE A 124 9.93 -6.07 -8.32
C PHE A 124 10.09 -5.60 -9.77
N GLN A 125 8.97 -5.50 -10.48
CA GLN A 125 8.88 -4.96 -11.82
C GLN A 125 8.11 -3.65 -11.76
N ALA A 126 8.77 -2.55 -12.12
CA ALA A 126 8.10 -1.27 -12.24
C ALA A 126 7.07 -1.35 -13.38
N GLU A 127 5.90 -0.76 -13.17
CA GLU A 127 4.86 -0.71 -14.22
C GLU A 127 5.30 0.18 -15.39
N ASN A 128 6.09 1.21 -15.11
CA ASN A 128 6.67 2.15 -16.05
C ASN A 128 7.91 2.81 -15.44
N ASP A 129 8.57 3.68 -16.22
CA ASP A 129 9.79 4.39 -15.79
C ASP A 129 9.51 5.64 -14.93
N ASN A 130 8.26 5.92 -14.56
CA ASN A 130 7.94 7.11 -13.77
C ASN A 130 8.39 6.90 -12.32
N VAL A 131 8.99 7.96 -11.78
CA VAL A 131 9.35 8.06 -10.37
C VAL A 131 8.86 9.38 -9.79
N LEU A 132 8.48 9.37 -8.52
CA LEU A 132 8.14 10.55 -7.76
C LEU A 132 9.20 10.76 -6.69
N ILE A 133 9.93 11.88 -6.79
CA ILE A 133 10.91 12.30 -5.79
C ILE A 133 10.22 13.25 -4.82
N VAL A 134 10.21 12.91 -3.54
CA VAL A 134 9.48 13.66 -2.53
C VAL A 134 10.14 13.61 -1.17
N LYS A 135 10.07 14.71 -0.42
CA LYS A 135 10.55 14.75 0.96
C LYS A 135 9.83 13.72 1.82
N GLN A 136 10.58 13.03 2.66
CA GLN A 136 10.04 12.03 3.58
C GLN A 136 8.92 12.61 4.46
N GLN A 137 9.11 13.81 5.00
CA GLN A 137 8.11 14.50 5.82
C GLN A 137 6.76 14.69 5.10
N ASN A 138 6.77 14.98 3.80
CA ASN A 138 5.53 15.15 3.04
C ASN A 138 4.76 13.82 2.94
N VAL A 139 5.47 12.69 2.84
CA VAL A 139 4.86 11.35 2.83
C VAL A 139 4.29 11.00 4.19
N GLU A 140 5.03 11.30 5.25
CA GLU A 140 4.59 11.09 6.64
C GLU A 140 3.31 11.88 6.97
N GLU A 141 3.30 13.19 6.66
CA GLU A 141 2.13 14.05 6.88
C GLU A 141 0.92 13.59 6.06
N CYS A 142 1.14 13.17 4.82
CA CYS A 142 0.08 12.64 3.96
C CYS A 142 -0.50 11.34 4.52
N LEU A 143 0.33 10.38 4.91
CA LEU A 143 -0.13 9.11 5.48
C LEU A 143 -0.87 9.32 6.80
N LYS A 144 -0.36 10.20 7.67
CA LYS A 144 -1.04 10.55 8.91
C LYS A 144 -2.42 11.15 8.65
N GLY A 145 -2.53 12.09 7.71
CA GLY A 145 -3.82 12.67 7.31
C GLY A 145 -4.80 11.64 6.73
N LEU A 146 -4.30 10.65 5.97
CA LEU A 146 -5.12 9.54 5.46
C LEU A 146 -5.64 8.65 6.59
N ILE A 147 -4.78 8.29 7.53
CA ILE A 147 -5.13 7.49 8.71
C ILE A 147 -6.20 8.21 9.53
N ASP A 148 -5.96 9.48 9.91
CA ASP A 148 -6.90 10.28 10.70
C ASP A 148 -8.27 10.42 10.01
N ARG A 149 -8.30 10.49 8.67
CA ARG A 149 -9.54 10.55 7.88
C ARG A 149 -10.27 9.21 7.88
N LEU A 150 -9.54 8.10 7.76
CA LEU A 150 -10.09 6.75 7.76
C LEU A 150 -10.46 6.24 9.17
N GLU A 151 -10.05 6.91 10.24
CA GLU A 151 -10.49 6.55 11.60
C GLU A 151 -11.77 7.27 12.04
N ARG A 152 -12.14 8.37 11.37
CA ARG A 152 -13.42 9.07 11.56
C ARG A 152 -14.59 8.28 10.95
#